data_AF-A0A1H6EPU5-F1
#
_entry.id   AF-A0A1H6EPU5-F1
#
_cell.length_a   1.000
_cell.length_b   1.000
_cell.length_c   1.000
_cell.angle_alpha   90.00
_cell.angle_beta   90.00
_cell.angle_gamma   90.00
#
_symmetry.space_group_name_H-M   'P 1'
#
loop_
_entity.id
_entity.type
_entity.pdbx_description
1 polymer ?
#
loop_
_entity_poly.entity_id
_entity_poly.type
_entity_poly.pdbx_seq_one_letter_code
_entity_poly.pdbx_strand_id
1 'polypeptide(L)'
;MPRPRSRRFLTACHSLESSACVWDTATGKAVTRIKVANRFPVFGWYDEKHLLVPVKDGFGVVGLTGKVVETLVKVGKDVDIHPTFDARVKG
;
A
#
# COMPACT_ATOMS: atom_id res chain seq x y z
N MET A 1 10.78 -3.38 -22.38
CA MET A 1 9.95 -2.71 -21.35
C MET A 1 10.80 -1.68 -20.62
N PRO A 2 10.38 -0.42 -20.47
CA PRO A 2 11.14 0.56 -19.71
C PRO A 2 11.13 0.14 -18.23
N ARG A 3 12.30 0.04 -17.60
CA ARG A 3 12.40 -0.13 -16.14
C ARG A 3 11.70 1.06 -15.48
N PRO A 4 10.82 0.86 -14.47
CA PRO A 4 10.39 1.98 -13.65
C PRO A 4 11.66 2.62 -13.08
N ARG A 5 11.78 3.94 -13.13
CA ARG A 5 12.83 4.69 -12.41
C ARG A 5 12.57 4.66 -10.89
N SER A 6 12.09 3.54 -10.39
CA SER A 6 11.67 3.35 -9.01
C SER A 6 12.88 3.47 -8.09
N ARG A 7 13.09 4.69 -7.61
CA ARG A 7 13.96 5.00 -6.47
C ARG A 7 13.20 4.87 -5.16
N ARG A 8 12.05 4.19 -5.15
CA ARG A 8 11.22 4.08 -3.94
C ARG A 8 10.82 2.65 -3.67
N PHE A 9 10.89 2.27 -2.41
CA PHE A 9 10.37 0.99 -1.95
C PHE A 9 9.36 1.19 -0.82
N LEU A 10 8.44 0.24 -0.69
CA LEU A 10 7.32 0.27 0.23
C LEU A 10 7.50 -0.84 1.27
N THR A 11 7.35 -0.53 2.55
CA THR A 11 7.35 -1.52 3.63
C THR A 11 6.23 -1.23 4.62
N ALA A 12 5.93 -2.20 5.50
CA ALA A 12 5.27 -1.88 6.75
C ALA A 12 6.22 -1.05 7.63
N CYS A 13 5.70 -0.04 8.32
CA CYS A 13 6.46 0.68 9.34
C CYS A 13 6.27 -0.05 10.68
N HIS A 14 7.26 -0.82 11.15
CA HIS A 14 7.21 -1.54 12.43
C HIS A 14 6.06 -2.56 12.54
N SER A 15 6.29 -3.73 13.14
CA SER A 15 5.29 -4.82 13.17
C SER A 15 4.00 -4.50 13.94
N LEU A 16 3.96 -3.44 14.74
CA LEU A 16 2.84 -3.09 15.61
C LEU A 16 2.04 -1.87 15.13
N GLU A 17 2.57 -1.10 14.17
CA GLU A 17 1.92 0.10 13.69
C GLU A 17 1.16 -0.19 12.38
N SER A 18 -0.11 0.17 12.33
CA SER A 18 -0.91 0.14 11.10
C SER A 18 -0.46 1.26 10.16
N SER A 19 0.75 1.13 9.60
CA SER A 19 1.35 2.15 8.75
C SER A 19 2.21 1.54 7.63
N ALA A 20 2.15 2.17 6.46
CA ALA A 20 3.02 1.88 5.34
C ALA A 20 4.07 3.00 5.19
N CYS A 21 5.33 2.61 5.01
CA CYS A 21 6.47 3.52 4.86
C CYS A 21 6.95 3.46 3.42
N VAL A 22 7.11 4.64 2.82
CA VAL A 22 7.77 4.80 1.53
C VAL A 22 9.14 5.39 1.77
N TRP A 23 10.15 4.75 1.19
CA TRP A 23 11.55 5.09 1.38
C TRP A 23 12.17 5.49 0.05
N ASP A 24 13.12 6.41 0.08
CA ASP A 24 13.98 6.69 -1.05
C ASP A 24 15.19 5.72 -1.03
N THR A 25 15.36 4.93 -2.09
CA THR A 25 16.39 3.89 -2.17
C THR A 25 17.79 4.47 -2.31
N ALA A 26 17.93 5.69 -2.83
CA ALA A 26 19.24 6.31 -3.03
C ALA A 26 19.82 6.84 -1.71
N THR A 27 18.96 7.35 -0.83
CA THR A 27 19.35 7.99 0.44
C THR A 27 19.03 7.15 1.67
N GLY A 28 18.20 6.12 1.55
CA GLY A 28 17.71 5.31 2.66
C GLY A 28 16.72 6.04 3.58
N LYS A 29 16.30 7.27 3.22
CA LYS A 29 15.43 8.09 4.07
C LYS A 29 13.94 7.79 3.82
N ALA A 30 13.14 7.86 4.89
CA ALA A 30 11.70 7.81 4.77
C ALA A 30 11.19 9.07 4.02
N VAL A 31 10.49 8.85 2.91
CA VAL A 31 9.82 9.88 2.13
C VAL A 31 8.49 10.25 2.75
N THR A 32 7.72 9.23 3.15
CA THR A 32 6.43 9.41 3.80
C THR A 32 6.04 8.18 4.62
N ARG A 33 5.15 8.41 5.58
CA ARG A 33 4.52 7.39 6.40
C ARG A 33 3.00 7.58 6.32
N ILE A 34 2.30 6.52 5.93
CA ILE A 34 0.87 6.54 5.67
C ILE A 34 0.19 5.62 6.66
N LYS A 35 -0.77 6.14 7.43
CA LYS A 35 -1.62 5.31 8.29
C LYS A 35 -2.57 4.47 7.43
N VAL A 36 -2.66 3.19 7.74
CA VAL A 36 -3.57 2.25 7.08
C VAL A 36 -4.60 1.75 8.08
N ALA A 37 -5.77 1.35 7.59
CA ALA A 37 -6.89 0.97 8.46
C ALA A 37 -6.67 -0.36 9.21
N ASN A 38 -5.76 -1.22 8.73
CA ASN A 38 -5.51 -2.54 9.30
C ASN A 38 -4.01 -2.72 9.66
N ARG A 39 -3.72 -3.51 10.70
CA ARG A 39 -2.36 -3.76 11.23
C ARG A 39 -1.53 -4.68 10.33
N PHE A 40 -2.17 -5.61 9.59
CA PHE A 40 -1.47 -6.59 8.76
C PHE A 40 -1.93 -6.61 7.29
N PRO A 41 -1.97 -5.48 6.57
CA PRO A 41 -2.50 -5.54 5.24
C PRO A 41 -1.45 -5.93 4.22
N VAL A 42 -1.88 -6.66 3.20
CA VAL A 42 -1.15 -6.59 1.94
C VAL A 42 -1.35 -5.19 1.37
N PHE A 43 -0.25 -4.54 1.04
CA PHE A 43 -0.21 -3.25 0.38
C PHE A 43 0.82 -3.30 -0.75
N GLY A 44 0.63 -2.45 -1.75
CA GLY A 44 1.49 -2.41 -2.91
C GLY A 44 1.47 -1.07 -3.62
N TRP A 45 2.31 -0.95 -4.63
CA TRP A 45 2.24 0.18 -5.55
C TRP A 45 1.09 -0.04 -6.53
N TYR A 46 0.27 1.00 -6.72
CA TYR A 46 -0.72 1.04 -7.80
C TYR A 46 -0.09 1.67 -9.05
N ASP A 47 0.60 2.79 -8.87
CA ASP A 47 1.43 3.47 -9.87
C ASP A 47 2.58 4.23 -9.18
N GLU A 48 3.27 5.16 -9.87
CA GLU A 48 4.40 5.91 -9.29
C GLU A 48 4.04 6.88 -8.13
N LYS A 49 2.75 7.23 -7.99
CA LYS A 49 2.26 8.25 -7.05
C LYS A 49 1.19 7.73 -6.09
N HIS A 50 0.71 6.51 -6.29
CA HIS A 50 -0.37 5.94 -5.51
C HIS A 50 -0.06 4.53 -5.03
N LEU A 51 -0.60 4.23 -3.85
CA LEU A 51 -0.53 2.94 -3.21
C LEU A 51 -1.89 2.25 -3.25
N LEU A 52 -1.85 0.94 -3.27
CA LEU A 52 -2.99 0.07 -3.06
C LEU A 52 -2.96 -0.41 -1.60
N VAL A 53 -3.94 0.00 -0.79
CA VAL A 53 -3.98 -0.23 0.67
C VAL A 53 -5.40 -0.42 1.19
N PRO A 54 -5.59 -0.98 2.40
CA PRO A 54 -6.90 -0.96 3.05
C PRO A 54 -7.27 0.44 3.50
N VAL A 55 -8.53 0.75 3.28
CA VAL A 55 -9.20 1.99 3.68
C VAL A 55 -10.38 1.64 4.58
N LYS A 56 -11.00 2.65 5.18
CA LYS A 56 -12.06 2.46 6.18
C LYS A 56 -13.18 1.49 5.73
N ASP A 57 -13.63 1.63 4.50
CA ASP A 57 -14.79 0.89 3.97
C ASP A 57 -14.39 -0.12 2.86
N GLY A 58 -13.15 -0.62 2.91
CA GLY A 58 -12.67 -1.68 2.02
C GLY A 58 -11.22 -1.51 1.57
N PHE A 59 -10.96 -1.58 0.26
CA PHE A 59 -9.61 -1.55 -0.31
C PHE A 59 -9.53 -0.55 -1.46
N GLY A 60 -8.49 0.29 -1.46
CA GLY A 60 -8.48 1.48 -2.30
C GLY A 60 -7.10 1.99 -2.68
N VAL A 61 -7.14 3.01 -3.54
CA VAL A 61 -5.99 3.73 -4.06
C VAL A 61 -5.78 4.99 -3.20
N VAL A 62 -4.58 5.14 -2.66
CA VAL A 62 -4.23 6.22 -1.74
C VAL A 62 -2.98 6.94 -2.26
N GLY A 63 -3.03 8.26 -2.33
CA GLY A 63 -1.85 9.07 -2.69
C GLY A 63 -0.79 9.06 -1.58
N LEU A 64 0.45 9.42 -1.93
CA LEU A 64 1.56 9.47 -0.97
C LEU A 64 1.39 10.47 0.20
N THR A 65 0.39 11.35 0.11
CA THR A 65 -0.04 12.24 1.19
C THR A 65 -0.99 11.56 2.19
N GLY A 66 -1.41 10.31 1.95
CA GLY A 66 -2.40 9.58 2.73
C GLY A 66 -3.85 9.85 2.34
N LYS A 67 -4.11 10.70 1.33
CA LYS A 67 -5.46 10.96 0.83
C LYS A 67 -5.96 9.80 -0.02
N VAL A 68 -7.15 9.28 0.31
CA VAL A 68 -7.86 8.30 -0.53
C VAL A 68 -8.26 8.98 -1.84
N VAL A 69 -7.82 8.39 -2.95
CA VAL A 69 -8.19 8.80 -4.31
C VAL A 69 -9.47 8.07 -4.72
N GLU A 70 -9.51 6.76 -4.49
CA GLU A 70 -10.62 5.91 -4.88
C GLU A 70 -10.72 4.67 -3.96
N THR A 71 -11.94 4.20 -3.71
CA THR A 71 -12.20 2.90 -3.09
C THR A 71 -12.63 1.90 -4.16
N LEU A 72 -11.75 0.97 -4.51
CA LEU A 72 -11.94 -0.02 -5.58
C LEU A 72 -12.89 -1.15 -5.15
N VAL A 73 -12.67 -1.65 -3.93
CA VAL A 73 -13.50 -2.69 -3.32
C VAL A 73 -14.18 -2.07 -2.12
N LYS A 74 -15.51 -1.99 -2.15
CA LYS A 74 -16.33 -1.55 -1.03
C LYS A 74 -16.85 -2.75 -0.28
N VAL A 75 -16.77 -2.69 1.04
CA VAL A 75 -17.12 -3.82 1.89
C VAL A 75 -18.13 -3.35 2.94
N GLY A 76 -19.15 -4.19 3.20
CA GLY A 76 -20.10 -3.94 4.27
C GLY A 76 -19.41 -3.93 5.63
N LYS A 77 -19.99 -3.24 6.61
CA LYS A 77 -19.38 -3.05 7.95
C LYS A 77 -19.11 -4.36 8.70
N ASP A 78 -19.80 -5.43 8.34
CA ASP A 78 -19.77 -6.72 9.03
C ASP A 78 -18.98 -7.79 8.24
N VAL A 79 -18.24 -7.39 7.21
CA VAL A 79 -17.47 -8.31 6.38
C VAL A 79 -15.98 -7.99 6.53
N ASP A 80 -15.22 -8.98 6.98
CA ASP A 80 -13.78 -8.90 7.10
C ASP A 80 -13.12 -9.34 5.79
N ILE A 81 -12.22 -8.51 5.25
CA ILE A 81 -11.53 -8.80 3.98
C ILE A 81 -10.02 -8.86 4.19
N HIS A 82 -9.41 -9.93 3.65
CA HIS A 82 -7.97 -10.16 3.69
C HIS A 82 -7.45 -10.36 2.27
N PRO A 83 -7.10 -9.29 1.55
CA PRO A 83 -6.54 -9.41 0.21
C PRO A 83 -5.25 -10.22 0.24
N THR A 84 -5.14 -11.19 -0.65
CA THR A 84 -3.92 -11.98 -0.86
C THR A 84 -3.44 -11.80 -2.29
N PHE A 85 -2.13 -11.61 -2.47
CA PHE A 85 -1.50 -11.48 -3.77
C PHE A 85 -0.52 -12.64 -3.91
N ASP A 86 -0.76 -13.52 -4.87
CA ASP A 86 0.08 -14.68 -5.12
C ASP A 86 0.91 -14.43 -6.39
N ALA A 87 2.23 -14.36 -6.25
CA ALA A 87 3.17 -14.24 -7.35
C ALA A 87 3.43 -15.61 -7.97
N ARG A 88 2.39 -16.26 -8.54
CA ARG A 88 2.60 -17.50 -9.28
C ARG A 88 3.27 -17.20 -10.61
N VAL A 89 4.55 -17.55 -10.71
CA VAL A 89 5.20 -17.77 -12.00
C VAL A 89 4.67 -19.12 -12.49
N LYS A 90 3.91 -19.17 -13.59
CA LYS A 90 3.75 -20.44 -14.30
C LYS A 90 5.16 -20.88 -14.71
N GLY A 91 5.63 -21.99 -14.15
CA GLY A 91 6.84 -22.67 -14.62
C GLY A 91 6.68 -23.18 -16.04
#